data_AF-A0A7W1SI02-F1
#
_entry.id   AF-A0A7W1SI02-F1
#
_cell.length_a   1.000
_cell.length_b   1.000
_cell.length_c   1.000
_cell.angle_alpha   90.00
_cell.angle_beta   90.00
_cell.angle_gamma   90.00
#
_symmetry.space_group_name_H-M   'P 1'
#
loop_
_entity.id
_entity.type
_entity.pdbx_description
1 polymer ?
#
loop_
_entity_poly.entity_id
_entity_poly.type
_entity_poly.pdbx_seq_one_letter_code
_entity_poly.pdbx_strand_id
1 'polypeptide(L)'
;MTILDAVRAAHAAGLCVLPVAGDGSKRPAVPSWTPYQTTRPTSAQMRAWGFEFRDGFGMIAGPVSGHRESWDFDEPATFDAFIEAAAATGLGAVVQRIRDGYEDETPSGGRRWIVSYPADVDWHDTTLARRPGRDGESKTKTLVELTQFAILAPSNGRTHPTGGAYIRRSGDFATIAGYTVEERDALLTLARSFDEMPRREAAPSRPVSAGSSGDRPGDDFNRRASWPDLLPDWTFVYERNGTTYLRRPGKVHGVSATINALGTDRLHVFTSSTEFEPDQSYSKFGTYAVLHHNGDHARAALALSQQGYGDQGSTTTKATAAAPASDPAAAVTGFQQPAVTEGIGDCVLAPRLAAPYSGWFMRGGVHLIAGSSGAGKTTLMLDLLQQQERGGRYLGHVGQRLDYLVVFADRGKVSNDETLARMRIVPGSLS
;
A
#
# COMPACT_ATOMS: atom_id res chain seq x y z
N MET A 1 -34.16 6.74 26.26
CA MET A 1 -33.03 7.65 26.56
C MET A 1 -33.25 8.92 25.75
N THR A 2 -33.22 10.10 26.37
CA THR A 2 -33.35 11.37 25.63
C THR A 2 -32.04 11.71 24.92
N ILE A 3 -32.07 12.65 23.96
CA ILE A 3 -30.84 13.15 23.32
C ILE A 3 -29.92 13.82 24.35
N LEU A 4 -30.47 14.60 25.29
CA LEU A 4 -29.70 15.22 26.35
C LEU A 4 -28.98 14.18 27.24
N ASP A 5 -29.65 13.09 27.63
CA ASP A 5 -29.04 12.03 28.45
C ASP A 5 -27.90 11.33 27.69
N ALA A 6 -28.13 11.03 26.41
CA ALA A 6 -27.12 10.40 25.55
C ALA A 6 -25.88 11.30 25.38
N VAL A 7 -26.08 12.60 25.15
CA VAL A 7 -25.00 13.59 25.04
C VAL A 7 -24.21 13.71 26.34
N ARG A 8 -24.89 13.70 27.51
CA ARG A 8 -24.22 13.71 28.81
C ARG A 8 -23.35 12.46 29.00
N ALA A 9 -23.88 11.29 28.65
CA ALA A 9 -23.13 10.04 28.72
C ALA A 9 -21.92 10.03 27.77
N ALA A 10 -22.10 10.45 26.52
CA ALA A 10 -21.02 10.58 25.53
C ALA A 10 -19.92 11.55 25.99
N HIS A 11 -20.31 12.72 26.48
CA HIS A 11 -19.37 13.70 27.00
C HIS A 11 -18.63 13.20 28.25
N ALA A 12 -19.31 12.48 29.15
CA ALA A 12 -18.69 11.86 30.32
C ALA A 12 -17.66 10.78 29.93
N ALA A 13 -17.92 10.03 28.86
CA ALA A 13 -16.97 9.07 28.28
C ALA A 13 -15.76 9.71 27.57
N GLY A 14 -15.76 11.04 27.44
CA GLY A 14 -14.66 11.81 26.85
C GLY A 14 -14.85 12.15 25.37
N LEU A 15 -16.03 11.94 24.80
CA LEU A 15 -16.31 12.26 23.40
C LEU A 15 -16.49 13.79 23.20
N CYS A 16 -16.00 14.30 22.08
CA CYS A 16 -16.24 15.64 21.59
C CYS A 16 -17.56 15.69 20.82
N VAL A 17 -18.63 16.11 21.50
CA VAL A 17 -20.00 16.04 20.99
C VAL A 17 -20.48 17.37 20.44
N LEU A 18 -21.05 17.36 19.23
CA LEU A 18 -21.72 18.50 18.62
C LEU A 18 -23.19 18.19 18.31
N PRO A 19 -24.08 19.19 18.30
CA PRO A 19 -25.43 19.00 17.82
C PRO A 19 -25.45 18.78 16.31
N VAL A 20 -26.47 18.10 15.80
CA VAL A 20 -26.69 17.90 14.35
C VAL A 20 -27.81 18.82 13.87
N ALA A 21 -27.74 19.22 12.60
CA ALA A 21 -28.76 20.05 11.96
C ALA A 21 -30.09 19.30 11.81
N GLY A 22 -31.18 20.00 12.11
CA GLY A 22 -32.56 19.49 11.98
C GLY A 22 -33.18 19.75 10.62
N ASP A 23 -32.37 19.76 9.56
CA ASP A 23 -32.77 19.98 8.16
C ASP A 23 -32.45 18.78 7.26
N GLY A 24 -32.05 17.65 7.85
CA GLY A 24 -31.65 16.44 7.14
C GLY A 24 -30.25 16.51 6.51
N SER A 25 -29.52 17.63 6.60
CA SER A 25 -28.19 17.76 5.97
C SER A 25 -27.12 16.87 6.59
N LYS A 26 -27.38 16.31 7.79
CA LYS A 26 -26.45 15.49 8.57
C LYS A 26 -25.18 16.24 9.03
N ARG A 27 -25.18 17.58 8.98
CA ARG A 27 -24.02 18.41 9.34
C ARG A 27 -24.06 18.82 10.81
N PRO A 28 -22.91 19.13 11.43
CA PRO A 28 -22.88 19.79 12.74
C PRO A 28 -23.65 21.11 12.71
N ALA A 29 -24.56 21.32 13.66
CA ALA A 29 -25.37 22.53 13.79
C ALA A 29 -24.65 23.60 14.62
N VAL A 30 -23.44 23.95 14.18
CA VAL A 30 -22.61 25.01 14.75
C VAL A 30 -22.10 25.91 13.62
N PRO A 31 -21.82 27.20 13.85
CA PRO A 31 -21.33 28.10 12.80
C PRO A 31 -20.01 27.65 12.17
N SER A 32 -19.12 27.06 12.99
CA SER A 32 -17.89 26.43 12.54
C SER A 32 -17.57 25.25 13.45
N TRP A 33 -17.27 24.10 12.83
CA TRP A 33 -16.89 22.87 13.53
C TRP A 33 -15.38 22.69 13.68
N THR A 34 -14.56 23.44 12.93
CA THR A 34 -13.09 23.35 12.91
C THR A 34 -12.46 23.48 14.31
N PRO A 35 -12.85 24.44 15.17
CA PRO A 35 -12.28 24.54 16.52
C PRO A 35 -12.48 23.27 17.36
N TYR A 36 -13.56 22.53 17.09
CA TYR A 36 -13.92 21.34 17.84
C TYR A 36 -13.21 20.08 17.34
N GLN A 37 -12.40 20.17 16.28
CA GLN A 37 -11.52 19.10 15.84
C GLN A 37 -10.31 18.93 16.78
N THR A 38 -9.98 19.95 17.58
CA THR A 38 -8.86 19.91 18.54
C THR A 38 -9.27 20.22 19.98
N THR A 39 -10.39 20.92 20.19
CA THR A 39 -10.83 21.35 21.53
C THR A 39 -12.29 20.98 21.80
N ARG A 40 -12.56 20.29 22.90
CA ARG A 40 -13.94 19.93 23.29
C ARG A 40 -14.77 21.17 23.65
N PRO A 41 -16.08 21.17 23.38
CA PRO A 41 -16.95 22.28 23.79
C PRO A 41 -17.02 22.41 25.31
N THR A 42 -17.13 23.66 25.77
CA THR A 42 -17.36 23.97 27.19
C THR A 42 -18.79 23.60 27.60
N SER A 43 -19.01 23.39 28.91
CA SER A 43 -20.36 23.13 29.43
C SER A 43 -21.34 24.29 29.15
N ALA A 44 -20.86 25.53 29.04
CA ALA A 44 -21.69 26.67 28.67
C ALA A 44 -22.17 26.59 27.22
N GLN A 45 -21.27 26.25 26.28
CA GLN A 45 -21.64 26.01 24.88
C GLN A 45 -22.61 24.85 24.74
N MET A 46 -22.37 23.73 25.42
CA MET A 46 -23.26 22.58 25.39
C MET A 46 -24.67 22.90 25.89
N ARG A 47 -24.80 23.69 26.96
CA ARG A 47 -26.11 24.18 27.44
C ARG A 47 -26.77 25.10 26.42
N ALA A 48 -26.02 26.04 25.83
CA ALA A 48 -26.55 26.97 24.84
C ALA A 48 -27.07 26.26 23.57
N TRP A 49 -26.61 25.05 23.26
CA TRP A 49 -27.11 24.28 22.13
C TRP A 49 -28.49 23.64 22.35
N GLY A 50 -28.97 23.51 23.59
CA GLY A 50 -30.33 23.04 23.89
C GLY A 50 -30.62 21.61 23.39
N PHE A 51 -29.81 20.63 23.78
CA PHE A 51 -29.94 19.24 23.34
C PHE A 51 -31.27 18.58 23.75
N GLU A 52 -31.98 19.12 24.73
CA GLU A 52 -33.34 18.71 25.11
C GLU A 52 -34.39 18.97 24.01
N PHE A 53 -34.09 19.84 23.03
CA PHE A 53 -34.98 20.20 21.93
C PHE A 53 -34.46 19.74 20.55
N ARG A 54 -33.41 18.91 20.53
CA ARG A 54 -32.80 18.43 19.28
C ARG A 54 -33.16 16.97 19.02
N ASP A 55 -33.19 16.64 17.73
CA ASP A 55 -33.44 15.28 17.28
C ASP A 55 -32.14 14.46 17.18
N GLY A 56 -30.96 15.10 17.22
CA GLY A 56 -29.70 14.40 17.03
C GLY A 56 -28.43 15.13 17.45
N PHE A 57 -27.39 14.34 17.63
CA PHE A 57 -26.03 14.75 17.99
C PHE A 57 -25.01 13.83 17.30
N GLY A 58 -23.77 14.27 17.21
CA GLY A 58 -22.67 13.48 16.69
C GLY A 58 -21.38 13.73 17.46
N MET A 59 -20.40 12.86 17.23
CA MET A 59 -19.05 13.04 17.76
C MET A 59 -18.07 13.41 16.65
N ILE A 60 -17.05 14.16 17.00
CA ILE A 60 -15.85 14.31 16.19
C ILE A 60 -14.86 13.19 16.56
N ALA A 61 -14.51 12.32 15.62
CA ALA A 61 -13.52 11.27 15.82
C ALA A 61 -12.09 11.84 15.93
N GLY A 62 -11.19 11.06 16.52
CA GLY A 62 -9.77 11.39 16.65
C GLY A 62 -9.34 11.76 18.07
N PRO A 63 -8.19 12.44 18.22
CA PRO A 63 -7.59 12.74 19.52
C PRO A 63 -8.50 13.57 20.45
N VAL A 64 -9.30 14.49 19.88
CA VAL A 64 -10.22 15.36 20.64
C VAL A 64 -11.31 14.58 21.38
N SER A 65 -11.65 13.38 20.90
CA SER A 65 -12.57 12.46 21.56
C SER A 65 -11.85 11.40 22.40
N GLY A 66 -10.60 11.65 22.80
CA GLY A 66 -9.78 10.73 23.60
C GLY A 66 -9.33 9.50 22.81
N HIS A 67 -8.92 9.68 21.55
CA HIS A 67 -8.51 8.61 20.64
C HIS A 67 -9.64 7.62 20.33
N ARG A 68 -10.83 8.13 19.99
CA ARG A 68 -11.98 7.34 19.57
C ARG A 68 -12.21 7.56 18.08
N GLU A 69 -12.32 6.49 17.31
CA GLU A 69 -12.60 6.53 15.89
C GLU A 69 -13.94 5.90 15.54
N SER A 70 -14.51 6.31 14.41
CA SER A 70 -15.81 5.87 13.90
C SER A 70 -15.62 5.04 12.65
N TRP A 71 -15.87 3.74 12.75
CA TRP A 71 -15.99 2.86 11.59
C TRP A 71 -17.41 2.90 11.07
N ASP A 72 -17.61 3.34 9.83
CA ASP A 72 -18.92 3.40 9.18
C ASP A 72 -18.99 2.37 8.05
N PHE A 73 -19.93 1.43 8.16
CA PHE A 73 -20.24 0.40 7.17
C PHE A 73 -21.58 0.75 6.53
N ASP A 74 -21.53 1.28 5.31
CA ASP A 74 -22.68 1.96 4.70
C ASP A 74 -23.68 0.98 4.03
N GLU A 75 -23.23 -0.23 3.66
CA GLU A 75 -24.05 -1.27 3.00
C GLU A 75 -24.14 -2.55 3.89
N PRO A 76 -25.36 -3.02 4.26
CA PRO A 76 -25.53 -4.17 5.14
C PRO A 76 -24.85 -5.44 4.63
N ALA A 77 -24.96 -5.72 3.32
CA ALA A 77 -24.33 -6.90 2.72
C ALA A 77 -22.79 -6.86 2.83
N THR A 78 -22.18 -5.67 2.71
CA THR A 78 -20.73 -5.52 2.93
C THR A 78 -20.36 -5.74 4.39
N PHE A 79 -21.19 -5.26 5.33
CA PHE A 79 -20.98 -5.53 6.75
C PHE A 79 -21.02 -7.02 7.05
N ASP A 80 -22.05 -7.74 6.61
CA ASP A 80 -22.18 -9.19 6.86
C ASP A 80 -20.99 -9.97 6.30
N ALA A 81 -20.59 -9.69 5.06
CA ALA A 81 -19.42 -10.30 4.44
C ALA A 81 -18.11 -9.92 5.16
N PHE A 82 -18.01 -8.71 5.73
CA PHE A 82 -16.87 -8.29 6.56
C PHE A 82 -16.80 -9.10 7.86
N ILE A 83 -17.93 -9.35 8.53
CA ILE A 83 -17.98 -10.17 9.76
C ILE A 83 -17.51 -11.60 9.47
N GLU A 84 -18.00 -12.21 8.38
CA GLU A 84 -17.57 -13.55 7.96
C GLU A 84 -16.07 -13.61 7.66
N ALA A 85 -15.57 -12.64 6.90
CA ALA A 85 -14.14 -12.57 6.57
C ALA A 85 -13.27 -12.27 7.82
N ALA A 86 -13.78 -11.49 8.77
CA ALA A 86 -13.11 -11.26 10.04
C ALA A 86 -13.01 -12.56 10.86
N ALA A 87 -14.08 -13.36 10.90
CA ALA A 87 -14.04 -14.68 11.54
C ALA A 87 -13.00 -15.60 10.86
N ALA A 88 -13.01 -15.68 9.52
CA ALA A 88 -12.08 -16.49 8.75
C ALA A 88 -10.61 -16.08 8.93
N THR A 89 -10.35 -14.78 9.13
CA THR A 89 -9.00 -14.22 9.33
C THR A 89 -8.52 -14.26 10.79
N GLY A 90 -9.30 -14.87 11.69
CA GLY A 90 -8.99 -14.94 13.12
C GLY A 90 -9.21 -13.62 13.87
N LEU A 91 -9.92 -12.66 13.27
CA LEU A 91 -10.30 -11.37 13.88
C LEU A 91 -11.68 -11.43 14.56
N GLY A 92 -12.38 -12.58 14.53
CA GLY A 92 -13.73 -12.72 15.07
C GLY A 92 -13.88 -12.27 16.54
N ALA A 93 -12.94 -12.63 17.40
CA ALA A 93 -12.96 -12.20 18.81
C ALA A 93 -12.74 -10.68 18.97
N VAL A 94 -11.89 -10.08 18.13
CA VAL A 94 -11.63 -8.64 18.11
C VAL A 94 -12.89 -7.89 17.68
N VAL A 95 -13.52 -8.35 16.59
CA VAL A 95 -14.79 -7.81 16.10
C VAL A 95 -15.88 -7.94 17.16
N GLN A 96 -16.04 -9.10 17.78
CA GLN A 96 -17.05 -9.29 18.82
C GLN A 96 -16.82 -8.33 20.00
N ARG A 97 -15.57 -8.17 20.46
CA ARG A 97 -15.20 -7.22 21.51
C ARG A 97 -15.57 -5.78 21.15
N ILE A 98 -15.33 -5.36 19.89
CA ILE A 98 -15.71 -4.03 19.39
C ILE A 98 -17.22 -3.85 19.42
N ARG A 99 -17.96 -4.83 18.89
CA ARG A 99 -19.43 -4.79 18.81
C ARG A 99 -20.09 -4.77 20.17
N ASP A 100 -19.59 -5.57 21.12
CA ASP A 100 -20.05 -5.56 22.51
C ASP A 100 -19.76 -4.21 23.19
N GLY A 101 -18.70 -3.52 22.75
CA GLY A 101 -18.31 -2.21 23.27
C GLY A 101 -19.19 -1.07 22.81
N TYR A 102 -19.39 -0.89 21.49
CA TYR A 102 -20.37 0.05 20.94
C TYR A 102 -20.70 -0.28 19.48
N GLU A 103 -21.98 -0.54 19.18
CA GLU A 103 -22.50 -0.64 17.81
C GLU A 103 -23.82 0.11 17.70
N ASP A 104 -23.97 0.94 16.66
CA ASP A 104 -25.27 1.45 16.24
C ASP A 104 -25.58 1.16 14.77
N GLU A 105 -26.88 1.17 14.46
CA GLU A 105 -27.40 1.05 13.11
C GLU A 105 -27.81 2.42 12.59
N THR A 106 -27.44 2.73 11.35
CA THR A 106 -27.78 3.98 10.68
C THR A 106 -29.19 3.91 10.04
N PRO A 107 -29.83 5.04 9.71
CA PRO A 107 -31.17 5.06 9.10
C PRO A 107 -31.32 4.27 7.80
N SER A 108 -30.22 4.00 7.09
CA SER A 108 -30.20 3.23 5.85
C SER A 108 -29.87 1.73 6.08
N GLY A 109 -29.79 1.29 7.33
CA GLY A 109 -29.47 -0.09 7.71
C GLY A 109 -27.97 -0.38 7.85
N GLY A 110 -27.09 0.61 7.59
CA GLY A 110 -25.64 0.48 7.81
C GLY A 110 -25.29 0.26 9.28
N ARG A 111 -24.02 -0.05 9.56
CA ARG A 111 -23.51 -0.29 10.92
C ARG A 111 -22.38 0.66 11.23
N ARG A 112 -22.32 1.11 12.47
CA ARG A 112 -21.21 1.93 12.96
C ARG A 112 -20.65 1.40 14.25
N TRP A 113 -19.33 1.36 14.32
CA TRP A 113 -18.59 1.09 15.55
C TRP A 113 -17.87 2.33 16.01
N ILE A 114 -17.91 2.56 17.33
CA ILE A 114 -16.99 3.48 17.97
C ILE A 114 -15.94 2.65 18.69
N VAL A 115 -14.67 2.91 18.38
CA VAL A 115 -13.55 2.10 18.86
C VAL A 115 -12.46 3.02 19.41
N SER A 116 -11.88 2.64 20.55
CA SER A 116 -10.68 3.32 21.06
C SER A 116 -9.45 2.81 20.31
N TYR A 117 -8.64 3.73 19.78
CA TYR A 117 -7.42 3.40 19.05
C TYR A 117 -6.17 3.80 19.86
N PRO A 118 -5.02 3.14 19.62
CA PRO A 118 -3.78 3.45 20.34
C PRO A 118 -3.34 4.90 20.16
N ALA A 119 -2.91 5.56 21.25
CA ALA A 119 -2.65 7.00 21.24
C ALA A 119 -1.47 7.45 20.36
N ASP A 120 -0.57 6.51 20.05
CA ASP A 120 0.60 6.67 19.19
C ASP A 120 0.29 6.53 17.69
N VAL A 121 -0.93 6.13 17.33
CA VAL A 121 -1.38 6.09 15.94
C VAL A 121 -1.71 7.50 15.45
N ASP A 122 -1.07 7.91 14.35
CA ASP A 122 -1.48 9.09 13.60
C ASP A 122 -2.81 8.80 12.88
N TRP A 123 -3.86 9.48 13.33
CA TRP A 123 -5.24 9.20 12.92
C TRP A 123 -5.75 10.27 11.96
N HIS A 124 -6.36 9.82 10.86
CA HIS A 124 -7.10 10.66 9.95
C HIS A 124 -8.33 9.91 9.41
N ASP A 125 -9.35 10.66 8.99
CA ASP A 125 -10.49 10.10 8.28
C ASP A 125 -10.01 9.47 6.96
N THR A 126 -10.57 8.31 6.65
CA THR A 126 -10.07 7.48 5.54
C THR A 126 -11.20 6.67 4.95
N THR A 127 -11.42 6.80 3.65
CA THR A 127 -12.23 5.82 2.94
C THR A 127 -11.43 4.52 2.73
N LEU A 128 -11.97 3.41 3.22
CA LEU A 128 -11.29 2.11 3.19
C LEU A 128 -11.75 1.26 2.00
N ALA A 129 -13.04 1.29 1.68
CA ALA A 129 -13.61 0.53 0.57
C ALA A 129 -14.72 1.30 -0.13
N ARG A 130 -14.75 1.22 -1.46
CA ARG A 130 -15.76 1.82 -2.33
C ARG A 130 -16.13 0.85 -3.46
N ARG A 131 -17.27 1.10 -4.09
CA ARG A 131 -17.66 0.50 -5.37
C ARG A 131 -18.13 1.56 -6.36
N PRO A 132 -18.14 1.26 -7.67
CA PRO A 132 -18.86 2.08 -8.64
C PRO A 132 -20.32 2.29 -8.22
N GLY A 133 -20.83 3.49 -8.48
CA GLY A 133 -22.24 3.81 -8.27
C GLY A 133 -23.14 2.97 -9.18
N ARG A 134 -24.28 2.51 -8.64
CA ARG A 134 -25.38 1.92 -9.41
C ARG A 134 -26.31 3.02 -9.95
N ASP A 135 -27.24 2.67 -10.82
CA ASP A 135 -28.22 3.62 -11.36
C ASP A 135 -28.95 4.39 -10.25
N GLY A 136 -28.92 5.72 -10.32
CA GLY A 136 -29.49 6.60 -9.30
C GLY A 136 -28.57 6.92 -8.11
N GLU A 137 -27.38 6.32 -8.03
CA GLU A 137 -26.36 6.66 -7.03
C GLU A 137 -25.33 7.67 -7.57
N SER A 138 -24.51 8.23 -6.67
CA SER A 138 -23.31 8.99 -7.06
C SER A 138 -22.31 8.08 -7.77
N LYS A 139 -21.41 8.65 -8.58
CA LYS A 139 -20.38 7.89 -9.36
C LYS A 139 -19.62 6.83 -8.55
N THR A 140 -19.46 7.08 -7.26
CA THR A 140 -18.82 6.16 -6.33
C THR A 140 -19.69 6.06 -5.08
N LYS A 141 -19.83 4.84 -4.58
CA LYS A 141 -20.49 4.54 -3.30
C LYS A 141 -19.43 4.10 -2.30
N THR A 142 -19.33 4.79 -1.17
CA THR A 142 -18.52 4.34 -0.04
C THR A 142 -19.17 3.14 0.61
N LEU A 143 -18.36 2.13 0.95
CA LEU A 143 -18.79 0.90 1.60
C LEU A 143 -18.31 0.86 3.05
N VAL A 144 -17.02 1.20 3.27
CA VAL A 144 -16.40 1.24 4.59
C VAL A 144 -15.51 2.47 4.70
N GLU A 145 -15.64 3.23 5.77
CA GLU A 145 -14.79 4.40 6.05
C GLU A 145 -14.57 4.64 7.54
N LEU A 146 -13.46 5.30 7.85
CA LEU A 146 -13.23 5.98 9.12
C LEU A 146 -13.72 7.42 8.98
N THR A 147 -14.81 7.79 9.66
CA THR A 147 -15.41 9.12 9.51
C THR A 147 -14.93 10.12 10.55
N GLN A 148 -14.72 11.38 10.14
CA GLN A 148 -14.39 12.46 11.08
C GLN A 148 -15.57 12.90 11.94
N PHE A 149 -16.77 12.91 11.38
CA PHE A 149 -18.00 13.23 12.12
C PHE A 149 -18.99 12.10 12.00
N ALA A 150 -19.41 11.56 13.15
CA ALA A 150 -20.33 10.44 13.24
C ALA A 150 -21.57 10.82 14.02
N ILE A 151 -22.75 10.68 13.40
CA ILE A 151 -24.04 10.90 14.07
C ILE A 151 -24.37 9.65 14.88
N LEU A 152 -24.58 9.79 16.18
CA LEU A 152 -24.68 8.65 17.10
C LEU A 152 -26.12 8.38 17.53
N ALA A 153 -26.43 7.14 17.85
CA ALA A 153 -27.68 6.78 18.50
C ALA A 153 -27.83 7.48 19.87
N PRO A 154 -29.05 7.93 20.26
CA PRO A 154 -30.34 7.65 19.63
C PRO A 154 -30.87 8.77 18.70
N SER A 155 -29.99 9.44 17.93
CA SER A 155 -30.41 10.49 16.98
C SER A 155 -31.50 10.01 16.02
N ASN A 156 -32.44 10.87 15.61
CA ASN A 156 -33.60 10.50 14.79
C ASN A 156 -34.22 11.70 14.07
N GLY A 157 -35.41 11.52 13.50
CA GLY A 157 -36.27 12.60 13.02
C GLY A 157 -35.57 13.45 11.96
N ARG A 158 -35.55 14.77 12.16
CA ARG A 158 -35.01 15.71 11.17
C ARG A 158 -33.48 15.66 11.02
N THR A 159 -32.80 14.80 11.77
CA THR A 159 -31.35 14.57 11.65
C THR A 159 -30.99 13.94 10.28
N HIS A 160 -31.88 13.11 9.74
CA HIS A 160 -31.65 12.37 8.49
C HIS A 160 -32.73 12.71 7.45
N PRO A 161 -32.42 12.79 6.14
CA PRO A 161 -33.40 13.15 5.11
C PRO A 161 -34.63 12.25 5.07
N THR A 162 -34.47 10.98 5.43
CA THR A 162 -35.56 9.99 5.44
C THR A 162 -36.42 10.03 6.70
N GLY A 163 -36.04 10.80 7.73
CA GLY A 163 -36.69 10.74 9.05
C GLY A 163 -36.31 9.54 9.92
N GLY A 164 -35.51 8.59 9.38
CA GLY A 164 -35.13 7.37 10.09
C GLY A 164 -34.21 7.60 11.28
N ALA A 165 -34.17 6.62 12.19
CA ALA A 165 -33.43 6.68 13.45
C ALA A 165 -32.05 6.02 13.36
N TYR A 166 -31.11 6.54 14.16
CA TYR A 166 -29.88 5.86 14.54
C TYR A 166 -30.16 5.05 15.81
N ILE A 167 -30.00 3.73 15.73
CA ILE A 167 -30.47 2.81 16.78
C ILE A 167 -29.28 2.09 17.39
N ARG A 168 -29.06 2.26 18.69
CA ARG A 168 -28.01 1.52 19.39
C ARG A 168 -28.36 0.03 19.39
N ARG A 169 -27.43 -0.80 18.94
CA ARG A 169 -27.58 -2.26 18.86
C ARG A 169 -26.94 -2.96 20.06
N SER A 170 -25.77 -2.49 20.49
CA SER A 170 -25.04 -3.06 21.63
C SER A 170 -24.11 -2.03 22.28
N GLY A 171 -23.71 -2.32 23.52
CA GLY A 171 -22.82 -1.48 24.31
C GLY A 171 -23.40 -0.12 24.70
N ASP A 172 -22.53 0.76 25.17
CA ASP A 172 -22.78 2.17 25.46
C ASP A 172 -21.46 2.98 25.35
N PHE A 173 -21.51 4.27 25.69
CA PHE A 173 -20.32 5.13 25.60
C PHE A 173 -19.24 4.82 26.65
N ALA A 174 -19.60 4.17 27.76
CA ALA A 174 -18.67 3.76 28.80
C ALA A 174 -18.00 2.41 28.50
N THR A 175 -18.60 1.58 27.63
CA THR A 175 -18.07 0.26 27.24
C THR A 175 -17.26 0.26 25.95
N ILE A 176 -17.05 1.41 25.30
CA ILE A 176 -16.26 1.52 24.05
C ILE A 176 -14.94 0.75 24.18
N ALA A 177 -14.83 -0.33 23.41
CA ALA A 177 -13.67 -1.21 23.44
C ALA A 177 -12.49 -0.62 22.67
N GLY A 178 -11.28 -1.01 23.05
CA GLY A 178 -10.06 -0.70 22.32
C GLY A 178 -9.56 -1.88 21.48
N TYR A 179 -8.68 -1.55 20.54
CA TYR A 179 -7.80 -2.53 19.91
C TYR A 179 -6.33 -2.12 19.97
N THR A 180 -5.45 -3.10 19.81
CA THR A 180 -4.00 -2.91 19.63
C THR A 180 -3.68 -2.36 18.24
N VAL A 181 -2.44 -1.93 18.02
CA VAL A 181 -1.97 -1.45 16.71
C VAL A 181 -2.09 -2.57 15.66
N GLU A 182 -1.75 -3.80 16.04
CA GLU A 182 -1.75 -4.98 15.17
C GLU A 182 -3.18 -5.40 14.80
N GLU A 183 -4.10 -5.38 15.77
CA GLU A 183 -5.53 -5.65 15.53
C GLU A 183 -6.14 -4.57 14.61
N ARG A 184 -5.80 -3.29 14.83
CA ARG A 184 -6.23 -2.17 13.98
C ARG A 184 -5.75 -2.36 12.55
N ASP A 185 -4.45 -2.59 12.35
CA ASP A 185 -3.86 -2.76 11.02
C ASP A 185 -4.48 -3.96 10.28
N ALA A 186 -4.72 -5.06 11.00
CA ALA A 186 -5.37 -6.24 10.42
C ALA A 186 -6.82 -5.95 10.00
N LEU A 187 -7.60 -5.20 10.79
CA LEU A 187 -8.95 -4.77 10.43
C LEU A 187 -8.97 -3.80 9.26
N LEU A 188 -8.05 -2.83 9.21
CA LEU A 188 -7.94 -1.87 8.10
C LEU A 188 -7.57 -2.59 6.80
N THR A 189 -6.62 -3.52 6.87
CA THR A 189 -6.25 -4.37 5.73
C THR A 189 -7.44 -5.20 5.26
N LEU A 190 -8.17 -5.81 6.19
CA LEU A 190 -9.38 -6.56 5.86
C LEU A 190 -10.41 -5.65 5.19
N ALA A 191 -10.67 -4.46 5.72
CA ALA A 191 -11.65 -3.53 5.16
C ALA A 191 -11.26 -3.06 3.76
N ARG A 192 -9.99 -2.70 3.55
CA ARG A 192 -9.46 -2.32 2.23
C ARG A 192 -9.57 -3.42 1.19
N SER A 193 -9.61 -4.68 1.61
CA SER A 193 -9.86 -5.77 0.67
C SER A 193 -11.20 -5.61 -0.06
N PHE A 194 -12.22 -5.03 0.61
CA PHE A 194 -13.59 -4.85 0.08
C PHE A 194 -13.71 -3.70 -0.92
N ASP A 195 -12.62 -3.03 -1.28
CA ASP A 195 -12.64 -2.03 -2.35
C ASP A 195 -12.84 -2.72 -3.71
N GLU A 196 -13.93 -2.35 -4.38
CA GLU A 196 -14.38 -2.87 -5.68
C GLU A 196 -14.16 -1.85 -6.81
N MET A 197 -13.50 -0.72 -6.52
CA MET A 197 -13.18 0.25 -7.55
C MET A 197 -12.27 -0.40 -8.61
N PRO A 198 -12.49 -0.13 -9.91
CA PRO A 198 -11.61 -0.60 -10.96
C PRO A 198 -10.18 -0.17 -10.66
N ARG A 199 -9.33 -1.14 -10.34
CA ARG A 199 -7.90 -0.89 -10.16
C ARG A 199 -7.33 -0.66 -11.55
N ARG A 200 -6.65 0.47 -11.74
CA ARG A 200 -5.96 0.75 -12.99
C ARG A 200 -4.96 -0.39 -13.19
N GLU A 201 -5.20 -1.24 -14.19
CA GLU A 201 -4.24 -2.28 -14.57
C GLU A 201 -2.89 -1.58 -14.73
N ALA A 202 -1.89 -2.02 -13.96
CA ALA A 202 -0.53 -1.72 -14.33
C ALA A 202 -0.41 -2.26 -15.75
N ALA A 203 -0.18 -1.37 -16.74
CA ALA A 203 -0.07 -1.76 -18.13
C ALA A 203 0.76 -3.05 -18.18
N PRO A 204 0.25 -4.14 -18.79
CA PRO A 204 0.94 -5.40 -18.75
C PRO A 204 2.39 -5.12 -19.12
N SER A 205 3.32 -5.46 -18.22
CA SER A 205 4.73 -5.47 -18.57
C SER A 205 4.78 -6.24 -19.87
N ARG A 206 5.08 -5.58 -21.00
CA ARG A 206 5.05 -6.21 -22.32
C ARG A 206 5.76 -7.55 -22.15
N PRO A 207 5.20 -8.66 -22.64
CA PRO A 207 5.90 -9.93 -22.59
C PRO A 207 7.31 -9.66 -23.09
N VAL A 208 8.30 -10.02 -22.27
CA VAL A 208 9.71 -10.00 -22.66
C VAL A 208 9.71 -10.64 -24.04
N SER A 209 10.24 -9.90 -25.00
CA SER A 209 10.20 -10.21 -26.43
C SER A 209 10.18 -11.72 -26.66
N ALA A 210 9.17 -12.21 -27.40
CA ALA A 210 9.15 -13.55 -27.96
C ALA A 210 10.35 -13.70 -28.92
N GLY A 211 11.54 -13.86 -28.33
CA GLY A 211 12.80 -14.15 -28.95
C GLY A 211 13.16 -15.58 -28.57
N SER A 212 13.15 -16.41 -29.61
CA SER A 212 13.29 -17.87 -29.65
C SER A 212 12.16 -18.65 -29.00
N SER A 213 11.37 -19.31 -29.84
CA SER A 213 10.50 -20.47 -29.55
C SER A 213 11.33 -21.64 -29.02
N GLY A 214 11.74 -21.52 -27.76
CA GLY A 214 12.20 -22.59 -26.88
C GLY A 214 11.71 -22.23 -25.48
N ASP A 215 10.95 -23.12 -24.84
CA ASP A 215 10.38 -22.88 -23.52
C ASP A 215 11.51 -22.64 -22.52
N ARG A 216 11.68 -21.41 -22.06
CA ARG A 216 12.68 -21.12 -21.02
C ARG A 216 12.23 -21.82 -19.72
N PRO A 217 13.14 -22.37 -18.91
CA PRO A 217 12.77 -23.10 -17.68
C PRO A 217 11.84 -22.31 -16.75
N GLY A 218 12.08 -21.00 -16.60
CA GLY A 218 11.22 -20.14 -15.78
C GLY A 218 9.82 -19.93 -16.35
N ASP A 219 9.66 -19.86 -17.68
CA ASP A 219 8.36 -19.72 -18.34
C ASP A 219 7.56 -21.01 -18.22
N ASP A 220 8.21 -22.16 -18.44
CA ASP A 220 7.58 -23.46 -18.25
C ASP A 220 7.16 -23.69 -16.79
N PHE A 221 8.02 -23.29 -15.85
CA PHE A 221 7.70 -23.34 -14.42
C PHE A 221 6.51 -22.45 -14.04
N ASN A 222 6.43 -21.22 -14.57
CA ASN A 222 5.27 -20.35 -14.32
C ASN A 222 3.94 -21.00 -14.74
N ARG A 223 3.93 -21.80 -15.83
CA ARG A 223 2.74 -22.51 -16.31
C ARG A 223 2.40 -23.74 -15.46
N ARG A 224 3.41 -24.52 -15.09
CA ARG A 224 3.24 -25.86 -14.49
C ARG A 224 3.16 -25.85 -12.97
N ALA A 225 3.82 -24.90 -12.31
CA ALA A 225 3.88 -24.88 -10.85
C ALA A 225 2.51 -24.54 -10.23
N SER A 226 2.26 -25.09 -9.05
CA SER A 226 1.08 -24.80 -8.24
C SER A 226 1.46 -23.88 -7.06
N TRP A 227 0.56 -22.98 -6.67
CA TRP A 227 0.81 -22.10 -5.52
C TRP A 227 0.90 -22.84 -4.17
N PRO A 228 0.06 -23.85 -3.89
CA PRO A 228 0.20 -24.64 -2.66
C PRO A 228 1.56 -25.31 -2.51
N ASP A 229 2.15 -25.81 -3.60
CA ASP A 229 3.48 -26.44 -3.56
C ASP A 229 4.60 -25.41 -3.39
N LEU A 230 4.40 -24.18 -3.91
CA LEU A 230 5.37 -23.08 -3.79
C LEU A 230 5.37 -22.39 -2.43
N LEU A 231 4.21 -22.36 -1.76
CA LEU A 231 4.01 -21.66 -0.50
C LEU A 231 3.41 -22.61 0.56
N PRO A 232 4.05 -23.76 0.85
CA PRO A 232 3.45 -24.79 1.71
C PRO A 232 3.24 -24.31 3.16
N ASP A 233 4.08 -23.38 3.63
CA ASP A 233 3.99 -22.83 4.99
C ASP A 233 3.03 -21.63 5.10
N TRP A 234 2.53 -21.12 3.98
CA TRP A 234 1.55 -20.03 3.99
C TRP A 234 0.15 -20.59 4.16
N THR A 235 -0.63 -19.96 5.04
CA THR A 235 -2.00 -20.38 5.28
C THR A 235 -2.94 -19.72 4.29
N PHE A 236 -3.67 -20.52 3.50
CA PHE A 236 -4.85 -20.05 2.80
C PHE A 236 -5.90 -19.59 3.82
N VAL A 237 -6.35 -18.34 3.71
CA VAL A 237 -7.32 -17.77 4.64
C VAL A 237 -8.72 -17.79 4.05
N TYR A 238 -8.89 -17.19 2.88
CA TYR A 238 -10.15 -17.20 2.11
C TYR A 238 -9.90 -16.80 0.65
N GLU A 239 -10.90 -17.01 -0.20
CA GLU A 239 -10.92 -16.50 -1.58
C GLU A 239 -12.11 -15.56 -1.75
N ARG A 240 -11.91 -14.44 -2.47
CA ARG A 240 -12.99 -13.56 -2.92
C ARG A 240 -12.69 -12.95 -4.27
N ASN A 241 -13.66 -12.97 -5.18
CA ASN A 241 -13.55 -12.39 -6.53
C ASN A 241 -12.32 -12.91 -7.30
N GLY A 242 -12.04 -14.21 -7.22
CA GLY A 242 -10.87 -14.84 -7.84
C GLY A 242 -9.52 -14.46 -7.22
N THR A 243 -9.53 -13.70 -6.12
CA THR A 243 -8.34 -13.37 -5.34
C THR A 243 -8.25 -14.28 -4.13
N THR A 244 -7.16 -15.03 -4.02
CA THR A 244 -6.84 -15.81 -2.82
C THR A 244 -6.09 -14.93 -1.83
N TYR A 245 -6.50 -14.94 -0.57
CA TYR A 245 -5.86 -14.19 0.51
C TYR A 245 -5.07 -15.16 1.40
N LEU A 246 -3.82 -14.82 1.66
CA LEU A 246 -2.87 -15.66 2.38
C LEU A 246 -2.40 -14.99 3.67
N ARG A 247 -2.09 -15.80 4.67
CA ARG A 247 -1.39 -15.37 5.90
C ARG A 247 -0.01 -16.00 5.95
N ARG A 248 1.00 -15.17 6.23
CA ARG A 248 2.40 -15.62 6.30
C ARG A 248 2.64 -16.53 7.52
N PRO A 249 3.68 -17.38 7.49
CA PRO A 249 4.11 -18.14 8.66
C PRO A 249 4.33 -17.25 9.90
N GLY A 250 3.88 -17.73 11.06
CA GLY A 250 4.05 -17.06 12.34
C GLY A 250 3.14 -15.84 12.61
N LYS A 251 2.34 -15.36 11.63
CA LYS A 251 1.33 -14.31 11.88
C LYS A 251 0.06 -14.95 12.44
N VAL A 252 -0.48 -14.39 13.52
CA VAL A 252 -1.67 -14.93 14.20
C VAL A 252 -2.96 -14.45 13.53
N HIS A 253 -3.06 -13.16 13.17
CA HIS A 253 -4.29 -12.54 12.67
C HIS A 253 -4.13 -11.89 11.30
N GLY A 254 -5.22 -11.79 10.55
CA GLY A 254 -5.28 -11.03 9.30
C GLY A 254 -4.57 -11.70 8.12
N VAL A 255 -4.43 -10.95 7.04
CA VAL A 255 -3.78 -11.40 5.79
C VAL A 255 -2.39 -10.77 5.65
N SER A 256 -1.59 -11.29 4.73
CA SER A 256 -0.19 -10.91 4.51
C SER A 256 0.17 -10.83 3.02
N ALA A 257 -0.55 -11.56 2.18
CA ALA A 257 -0.38 -11.53 0.74
C ALA A 257 -1.70 -11.88 0.04
N THR A 258 -1.76 -11.60 -1.26
CA THR A 258 -2.78 -12.12 -2.16
C THR A 258 -2.16 -12.90 -3.31
N ILE A 259 -2.91 -13.87 -3.82
CA ILE A 259 -2.68 -14.49 -5.12
C ILE A 259 -3.79 -14.06 -6.06
N ASN A 260 -3.43 -13.72 -7.30
CA ASN A 260 -4.37 -13.46 -8.39
C ASN A 260 -5.28 -12.24 -8.20
N ALA A 261 -4.86 -11.24 -7.41
CA ALA A 261 -5.65 -10.04 -7.09
C ALA A 261 -6.13 -9.20 -8.29
N LEU A 262 -5.55 -9.44 -9.48
CA LEU A 262 -5.85 -8.75 -10.73
C LEU A 262 -5.98 -9.73 -11.91
N GLY A 263 -6.28 -11.02 -11.66
CA GLY A 263 -6.27 -12.03 -12.71
C GLY A 263 -4.87 -12.33 -13.29
N THR A 264 -3.81 -11.94 -12.57
CA THR A 264 -2.42 -11.99 -13.05
C THR A 264 -1.69 -13.29 -12.74
N ASP A 265 -2.29 -14.20 -11.97
CA ASP A 265 -1.64 -15.39 -11.41
C ASP A 265 -0.29 -15.05 -10.72
N ARG A 266 -0.28 -13.99 -9.91
CA ARG A 266 0.88 -13.51 -9.15
C ARG A 266 0.61 -13.46 -7.65
N LEU A 267 1.65 -13.73 -6.87
CA LEU A 267 1.71 -13.45 -5.44
C LEU A 267 2.03 -11.96 -5.26
N HIS A 268 1.28 -11.25 -4.44
CA HIS A 268 1.58 -9.89 -4.03
C HIS A 268 1.64 -9.82 -2.51
N VAL A 269 2.78 -9.38 -1.96
CA VAL A 269 3.07 -9.45 -0.51
C VAL A 269 3.04 -8.05 0.08
N PHE A 270 2.18 -7.80 1.07
CA PHE A 270 2.02 -6.47 1.69
C PHE A 270 2.87 -6.30 2.97
N THR A 271 3.58 -7.34 3.41
CA THR A 271 4.26 -7.38 4.71
C THR A 271 5.77 -7.48 4.56
N SER A 272 6.50 -6.77 5.42
CA SER A 272 7.97 -6.76 5.46
C SER A 272 8.59 -7.90 6.27
N SER A 273 7.79 -8.72 6.96
CA SER A 273 8.27 -9.81 7.82
C SER A 273 8.32 -11.14 7.09
N THR A 274 8.75 -11.12 5.83
CA THR A 274 8.96 -12.31 4.98
C THR A 274 10.24 -12.13 4.19
N GLU A 275 10.66 -13.16 3.45
CA GLU A 275 11.80 -13.08 2.53
C GLU A 275 11.50 -12.23 1.29
N PHE A 276 10.23 -11.84 1.10
CA PHE A 276 9.80 -10.99 0.00
C PHE A 276 9.87 -9.52 0.37
N GLU A 277 10.24 -8.70 -0.61
CA GLU A 277 10.09 -7.24 -0.51
C GLU A 277 8.61 -6.87 -0.34
N PRO A 278 8.28 -5.97 0.61
CA PRO A 278 6.93 -5.51 0.83
C PRO A 278 6.39 -4.70 -0.36
N ASP A 279 5.07 -4.80 -0.56
CA ASP A 279 4.30 -4.18 -1.65
C ASP A 279 4.79 -4.56 -3.06
N GLN A 280 5.37 -5.75 -3.20
CA GLN A 280 5.88 -6.27 -4.47
C GLN A 280 5.12 -7.52 -4.94
N SER A 281 4.99 -7.64 -6.27
CA SER A 281 4.38 -8.79 -6.94
C SER A 281 5.42 -9.72 -7.56
N TYR A 282 5.22 -11.02 -7.41
CA TYR A 282 6.09 -12.10 -7.89
C TYR A 282 5.29 -13.07 -8.77
N SER A 283 5.88 -13.54 -9.87
CA SER A 283 5.36 -14.75 -10.54
C SER A 283 5.71 -15.99 -9.74
N LYS A 284 5.23 -17.17 -10.15
CA LYS A 284 5.62 -18.45 -9.55
C LYS A 284 7.14 -18.68 -9.62
N PHE A 285 7.76 -18.42 -10.77
CA PHE A 285 9.22 -18.46 -10.92
C PHE A 285 9.94 -17.43 -10.05
N GLY A 286 9.45 -16.19 -9.99
CA GLY A 286 10.04 -15.18 -9.10
C GLY A 286 9.93 -15.59 -7.62
N THR A 287 8.81 -16.21 -7.24
CA THR A 287 8.59 -16.75 -5.90
C THR A 287 9.57 -17.88 -5.58
N TYR A 288 9.73 -18.83 -6.50
CA TYR A 288 10.74 -19.90 -6.40
C TYR A 288 12.16 -19.34 -6.28
N ALA A 289 12.51 -18.32 -7.07
CA ALA A 289 13.83 -17.70 -7.03
C ALA A 289 14.10 -17.04 -5.66
N VAL A 290 13.13 -16.33 -5.08
CA VAL A 290 13.25 -15.75 -3.74
C VAL A 290 13.49 -16.84 -2.69
N LEU A 291 12.58 -17.83 -2.62
CA LEU A 291 12.57 -18.84 -1.55
C LEU A 291 13.76 -19.82 -1.59
N HIS A 292 14.25 -20.18 -2.78
CA HIS A 292 15.28 -21.22 -2.92
C HIS A 292 16.64 -20.70 -3.36
N HIS A 293 16.70 -19.49 -3.88
CA HIS A 293 17.91 -18.94 -4.50
C HIS A 293 18.19 -17.47 -4.12
N ASN A 294 17.58 -16.94 -3.05
CA ASN A 294 17.76 -15.57 -2.58
C ASN A 294 17.53 -14.51 -3.67
N GLY A 295 16.57 -14.76 -4.56
CA GLY A 295 16.25 -13.89 -5.69
C GLY A 295 17.21 -14.00 -6.88
N ASP A 296 18.18 -14.92 -6.88
CA ASP A 296 19.05 -15.18 -8.02
C ASP A 296 18.30 -15.97 -9.10
N HIS A 297 17.72 -15.24 -10.05
CA HIS A 297 16.92 -15.80 -11.14
C HIS A 297 17.77 -16.64 -12.10
N ALA A 298 19.07 -16.39 -12.23
CA ALA A 298 19.94 -17.19 -13.11
C ALA A 298 20.19 -18.57 -12.50
N ARG A 299 20.50 -18.62 -11.20
CA ARG A 299 20.64 -19.89 -10.46
C ARG A 299 19.32 -20.65 -10.39
N ALA A 300 18.21 -19.96 -10.19
CA ALA A 300 16.89 -20.57 -10.20
C ALA A 300 16.55 -21.20 -11.57
N ALA A 301 16.80 -20.50 -12.68
CA ALA A 301 16.55 -21.04 -14.01
C ALA A 301 17.43 -22.27 -14.31
N LEU A 302 18.69 -22.28 -13.87
CA LEU A 302 19.59 -23.42 -14.00
C LEU A 302 19.12 -24.62 -13.16
N ALA A 303 18.68 -24.40 -11.92
CA ALA A 303 18.14 -25.47 -11.08
C ALA A 303 16.88 -26.08 -11.69
N LEU A 304 16.01 -25.25 -12.27
CA LEU A 304 14.79 -25.71 -12.94
C LEU A 304 15.09 -26.46 -14.24
N SER A 305 16.09 -26.05 -15.03
CA SER A 305 16.46 -26.81 -16.24
C SER A 305 16.97 -28.21 -15.91
N GLN A 306 17.72 -28.36 -14.80
CA GLN A 306 18.17 -29.66 -14.29
C GLN A 306 17.01 -30.55 -13.80
N GLN A 307 15.89 -29.94 -13.42
CA GLN A 307 14.65 -30.64 -13.03
C GLN A 307 13.73 -30.93 -14.24
N GLY A 308 14.17 -30.61 -15.46
CA GLY A 308 13.40 -30.89 -16.69
C GLY A 308 12.35 -29.83 -17.02
N TYR A 309 12.48 -28.61 -16.51
CA TYR A 309 11.69 -27.48 -16.98
C TYR A 309 12.34 -26.83 -18.21
N GLY A 310 11.50 -26.46 -19.17
CA GLY A 310 11.94 -25.86 -20.43
C GLY A 310 12.30 -26.87 -21.52
N ASP A 311 12.58 -26.37 -22.72
CA ASP A 311 12.80 -27.20 -23.90
C ASP A 311 14.19 -27.86 -23.88
N GLN A 312 14.23 -29.17 -23.60
CA GLN A 312 15.43 -30.01 -23.64
C GLN A 312 15.74 -30.41 -25.10
N GLY A 313 15.77 -29.42 -26.00
CA GLY A 313 15.96 -29.62 -27.43
C GLY A 313 17.17 -30.51 -27.71
N SER A 314 16.95 -31.55 -28.54
CA SER A 314 17.90 -32.61 -28.82
C SER A 314 19.33 -32.09 -28.98
N THR A 315 20.26 -32.70 -28.24
CA THR A 315 21.70 -32.55 -28.44
C THR A 315 22.02 -32.86 -29.89
N THR A 316 22.08 -31.83 -30.74
CA THR A 316 22.73 -31.94 -32.04
C THR A 316 24.22 -31.85 -31.76
N THR A 317 24.81 -33.03 -31.63
CA THR A 317 26.24 -33.30 -31.50
C THR A 317 26.98 -32.50 -32.56
N LYS A 318 27.65 -31.41 -32.17
CA LYS A 318 28.72 -30.83 -32.98
C LYS A 318 30.01 -31.52 -32.57
N ALA A 319 30.33 -32.61 -33.26
CA ALA A 319 31.53 -33.39 -33.03
C ALA A 319 32.79 -32.59 -33.45
N THR A 320 33.71 -32.50 -32.49
CA THR A 320 35.18 -32.60 -32.60
C THR A 320 35.93 -31.72 -33.60
N ALA A 321 36.68 -30.75 -33.06
CA ALA A 321 38.11 -30.64 -33.34
C ALA A 321 38.86 -30.82 -32.01
N ALA A 322 39.86 -31.70 -32.02
CA ALA A 322 40.54 -32.27 -30.86
C ALA A 322 41.48 -31.29 -30.15
N ALA A 323 41.66 -31.55 -28.84
CA ALA A 323 42.49 -30.85 -27.87
C ALA A 323 44.01 -31.09 -28.05
N PRO A 324 44.86 -30.39 -27.28
CA PRO A 324 45.37 -30.98 -26.02
C PRO A 324 45.22 -29.99 -24.85
N ALA A 325 44.61 -30.35 -23.72
CA ALA A 325 45.04 -31.21 -22.62
C ALA A 325 45.61 -30.42 -21.41
N SER A 326 45.02 -30.76 -20.25
CA SER A 326 45.39 -30.48 -18.86
C SER A 326 44.88 -29.19 -18.22
N ASP A 327 43.92 -29.39 -17.31
CA ASP A 327 43.45 -28.45 -16.30
C ASP A 327 44.18 -28.79 -14.98
N PRO A 328 44.74 -27.80 -14.27
CA PRO A 328 44.69 -27.79 -12.83
C PRO A 328 43.85 -26.60 -12.39
N ALA A 329 42.75 -26.91 -11.72
CA ALA A 329 41.92 -26.00 -10.97
C ALA A 329 42.73 -24.96 -10.18
N ALA A 330 42.48 -23.67 -10.42
CA ALA A 330 42.24 -22.62 -9.42
C ALA A 330 42.17 -21.22 -10.07
N ALA A 331 41.14 -20.44 -9.70
CA ALA A 331 40.88 -19.05 -10.05
C ALA A 331 40.43 -18.83 -11.50
N VAL A 332 39.31 -18.20 -11.80
CA VAL A 332 38.88 -16.87 -11.36
C VAL A 332 37.36 -16.75 -11.55
N THR A 333 36.62 -16.44 -10.49
CA THR A 333 35.34 -15.71 -10.60
C THR A 333 35.27 -14.62 -9.54
N GLY A 334 36.33 -13.82 -9.45
CA GLY A 334 36.27 -12.52 -8.79
C GLY A 334 35.77 -11.49 -9.79
N PHE A 335 34.62 -10.86 -9.52
CA PHE A 335 34.29 -9.59 -10.16
C PHE A 335 35.44 -8.62 -9.88
N GLN A 336 36.19 -8.25 -10.91
CA GLN A 336 37.27 -7.26 -10.79
C GLN A 336 36.76 -5.91 -11.32
N GLN A 337 36.81 -4.90 -10.45
CA GLN A 337 36.66 -3.52 -10.88
C GLN A 337 37.91 -3.12 -11.69
N PRO A 338 37.79 -2.23 -12.70
CA PRO A 338 38.94 -1.69 -13.40
C PRO A 338 39.94 -1.06 -12.42
N ALA A 339 41.24 -1.18 -12.70
CA ALA A 339 42.27 -0.51 -11.90
C ALA A 339 42.09 1.02 -11.97
N VAL A 340 42.16 1.70 -10.82
CA VAL A 340 42.12 3.16 -10.76
C VAL A 340 43.39 3.72 -11.39
N THR A 341 43.25 4.41 -12.52
CA THR A 341 44.39 4.93 -13.29
C THR A 341 44.91 6.28 -12.78
N GLU A 342 44.12 7.03 -12.00
CA GLU A 342 44.51 8.34 -11.44
C GLU A 342 43.97 8.54 -10.02
N GLY A 343 44.81 8.34 -9.00
CA GLY A 343 44.61 8.83 -7.62
C GLY A 343 43.39 8.33 -6.83
N ILE A 344 43.42 8.51 -5.50
CA ILE A 344 42.24 8.28 -4.63
C ILE A 344 41.26 9.43 -4.84
N GLY A 345 40.01 9.13 -5.23
CA GLY A 345 38.95 10.14 -5.37
C GLY A 345 38.39 10.37 -6.78
N ASP A 346 38.55 9.40 -7.69
CA ASP A 346 38.01 9.46 -9.06
C ASP A 346 36.47 9.29 -9.07
N CYS A 347 35.77 10.39 -8.80
CA CYS A 347 34.32 10.46 -8.67
C CYS A 347 33.75 11.48 -9.66
N VAL A 348 32.50 11.30 -10.08
CA VAL A 348 31.83 12.24 -11.00
C VAL A 348 31.62 13.60 -10.31
N LEU A 349 31.25 13.60 -9.03
CA LEU A 349 31.11 14.82 -8.24
C LEU A 349 32.08 14.81 -7.06
N ALA A 350 32.97 15.81 -7.02
CA ALA A 350 33.98 15.95 -5.97
C ALA A 350 33.34 16.08 -4.57
N PRO A 351 34.03 15.66 -3.50
CA PRO A 351 33.62 15.99 -2.13
C PRO A 351 33.36 17.48 -1.95
N ARG A 352 32.43 17.82 -1.06
CA ARG A 352 32.29 19.22 -0.61
C ARG A 352 33.58 19.64 0.09
N LEU A 353 34.11 20.83 -0.24
CA LEU A 353 35.28 21.38 0.46
C LEU A 353 35.02 21.35 1.97
N ALA A 354 35.97 20.78 2.72
CA ALA A 354 35.98 20.59 4.17
C ALA A 354 35.18 19.41 4.77
N ALA A 355 34.72 18.43 3.97
CA ALA A 355 34.02 17.24 4.49
C ALA A 355 34.84 15.94 4.32
N PRO A 356 34.93 15.04 5.33
CA PRO A 356 35.73 13.81 5.28
C PRO A 356 35.02 12.64 4.56
N TYR A 357 34.23 12.93 3.52
CA TYR A 357 33.49 11.91 2.77
C TYR A 357 33.98 11.83 1.32
N SER A 358 33.96 10.63 0.74
CA SER A 358 34.21 10.43 -0.70
C SER A 358 33.18 11.19 -1.55
N GLY A 359 33.57 11.59 -2.76
CA GLY A 359 32.65 12.22 -3.70
C GLY A 359 31.55 11.27 -4.16
N TRP A 360 30.62 11.78 -4.98
CA TRP A 360 29.49 10.97 -5.47
C TRP A 360 29.80 10.35 -6.83
N PHE A 361 29.28 9.13 -7.02
CA PHE A 361 29.45 8.31 -8.21
C PHE A 361 30.93 8.05 -8.55
N MET A 362 31.54 7.08 -7.89
CA MET A 362 32.91 6.64 -8.22
C MET A 362 32.98 6.11 -9.64
N ARG A 363 33.95 6.58 -10.43
CA ARG A 363 34.22 6.07 -11.77
C ARG A 363 34.73 4.63 -11.70
N GLY A 364 34.35 3.83 -12.69
CA GLY A 364 34.55 2.37 -12.66
C GLY A 364 33.56 1.61 -11.76
N GLY A 365 32.74 2.32 -10.97
CA GLY A 365 31.65 1.74 -10.18
C GLY A 365 30.30 1.73 -10.91
N VAL A 366 29.45 0.77 -10.58
CA VAL A 366 28.05 0.71 -11.03
C VAL A 366 27.17 1.33 -9.94
N HIS A 367 26.31 2.29 -10.32
CA HIS A 367 25.44 3.02 -9.40
C HIS A 367 23.97 2.90 -9.84
N LEU A 368 23.06 2.67 -8.88
CA LEU A 368 21.62 2.53 -9.13
C LEU A 368 20.86 3.75 -8.61
N ILE A 369 20.02 4.33 -9.47
CA ILE A 369 19.08 5.40 -9.12
C ILE A 369 17.66 4.90 -9.35
N ALA A 370 16.92 4.66 -8.27
CA ALA A 370 15.60 4.04 -8.28
C ALA A 370 14.52 4.95 -7.65
N GLY A 371 13.25 4.60 -7.86
CA GLY A 371 12.08 5.41 -7.45
C GLY A 371 10.91 5.24 -8.43
N SER A 372 9.71 5.64 -8.01
CA SER A 372 8.47 5.45 -8.80
C SER A 372 8.48 6.17 -10.16
N SER A 373 7.60 5.75 -11.06
CA SER A 373 7.41 6.45 -12.34
C SER A 373 6.96 7.89 -12.09
N GLY A 374 7.53 8.86 -12.81
CA GLY A 374 7.24 10.29 -12.61
C GLY A 374 8.00 10.96 -11.46
N ALA A 375 8.72 10.22 -10.61
CA ALA A 375 9.48 10.76 -9.47
C ALA A 375 10.69 11.65 -9.84
N GLY A 376 10.89 11.97 -11.13
CA GLY A 376 11.94 12.89 -11.57
C GLY A 376 13.35 12.32 -11.69
N LYS A 377 13.57 11.01 -11.46
CA LYS A 377 14.90 10.35 -11.53
C LYS A 377 15.74 10.74 -12.75
N THR A 378 15.15 10.63 -13.93
CA THR A 378 15.86 10.94 -15.18
C THR A 378 16.14 12.43 -15.32
N THR A 379 15.22 13.28 -14.87
CA THR A 379 15.44 14.73 -14.83
C THR A 379 16.61 15.07 -13.90
N LEU A 380 16.62 14.48 -12.70
CA LEU A 380 17.68 14.66 -11.71
C LEU A 380 19.04 14.24 -12.28
N MET A 381 19.12 13.04 -12.88
CA MET A 381 20.38 12.52 -13.41
C MET A 381 20.90 13.29 -14.61
N LEU A 382 20.02 13.70 -15.53
CA LEU A 382 20.43 14.52 -16.67
C LEU A 382 20.92 15.90 -16.23
N ASP A 383 20.23 16.54 -15.28
CA ASP A 383 20.63 17.86 -14.76
C ASP A 383 21.98 17.75 -14.03
N LEU A 384 22.15 16.72 -13.19
CA LEU A 384 23.42 16.43 -12.54
C LEU A 384 24.56 16.27 -13.56
N LEU A 385 24.37 15.43 -14.58
CA LEU A 385 25.40 15.15 -15.60
C LEU A 385 25.77 16.41 -16.40
N GLN A 386 24.79 17.24 -16.77
CA GLN A 386 25.04 18.51 -17.46
C GLN A 386 25.81 19.52 -16.60
N GLN A 387 25.47 19.61 -15.31
CA GLN A 387 26.19 20.50 -14.39
C GLN A 387 27.62 19.99 -14.16
N GLN A 388 27.78 18.68 -14.04
CA GLN A 388 29.05 17.98 -13.92
C GLN A 388 29.98 18.29 -15.11
N GLU A 389 29.51 18.09 -16.34
CA GLU A 389 30.28 18.25 -17.58
C GLU A 389 30.86 19.67 -17.71
N ARG A 390 30.13 20.68 -17.22
CA ARG A 390 30.56 22.08 -17.23
C ARG A 390 31.48 22.46 -16.04
N GLY A 391 31.71 21.53 -15.11
CA GLY A 391 32.41 21.79 -13.85
C GLY A 391 31.62 22.69 -12.90
N GLY A 392 30.30 22.70 -13.02
CA GLY A 392 29.37 23.44 -12.18
C GLY A 392 29.24 22.85 -10.78
N ARG A 393 28.40 23.46 -9.94
CA ARG A 393 28.10 22.96 -8.59
C ARG A 393 26.74 22.28 -8.56
N TYR A 394 26.70 21.03 -8.12
CA TYR A 394 25.47 20.27 -7.91
C TYR A 394 25.31 19.89 -6.45
N LEU A 395 24.26 20.40 -5.78
CA LEU A 395 24.06 20.22 -4.34
C LEU A 395 25.35 20.47 -3.54
N GLY A 396 26.08 21.53 -3.83
CA GLY A 396 27.34 21.89 -3.15
C GLY A 396 28.59 21.11 -3.56
N HIS A 397 28.46 20.05 -4.36
CA HIS A 397 29.59 19.30 -4.94
C HIS A 397 30.04 19.92 -6.25
N VAL A 398 31.35 19.91 -6.53
CA VAL A 398 31.92 20.44 -7.78
C VAL A 398 32.03 19.32 -8.81
N GLY A 399 31.57 19.57 -10.04
CA GLY A 399 31.76 18.67 -11.16
C GLY A 399 33.22 18.59 -11.63
N GLN A 400 33.63 17.41 -12.05
CA GLN A 400 34.96 17.11 -12.59
C GLN A 400 35.09 17.29 -14.10
N ARG A 401 34.10 17.87 -14.79
CA ARG A 401 34.14 18.13 -16.25
C ARG A 401 34.36 16.87 -17.09
N LEU A 402 33.64 15.80 -16.77
CA LEU A 402 33.72 14.56 -17.54
C LEU A 402 32.61 14.50 -18.57
N ASP A 403 32.95 14.00 -19.75
CA ASP A 403 32.00 13.61 -20.77
C ASP A 403 31.11 12.46 -20.27
N TYR A 404 29.88 12.41 -20.76
CA TYR A 404 28.93 11.37 -20.36
C TYR A 404 28.07 10.91 -21.53
N LEU A 405 27.74 9.63 -21.54
CA LEU A 405 26.79 9.03 -22.48
C LEU A 405 25.54 8.57 -21.72
N VAL A 406 24.36 9.03 -22.17
CA VAL A 406 23.09 8.53 -21.64
C VAL A 406 22.43 7.63 -22.68
N VAL A 407 22.33 6.34 -22.33
CA VAL A 407 21.59 5.37 -23.12
C VAL A 407 20.20 5.21 -22.51
N PHE A 408 19.16 5.58 -23.26
CA PHE A 408 17.77 5.32 -22.87
C PHE A 408 17.35 3.95 -23.41
N ALA A 409 17.30 2.94 -22.54
CA ALA A 409 16.67 1.66 -22.83
C ALA A 409 15.20 1.67 -22.36
N ASP A 410 14.31 1.02 -23.10
CA ASP A 410 12.91 0.74 -22.71
C ASP A 410 12.03 1.96 -22.33
N ARG A 411 12.36 3.16 -22.84
CA ARG A 411 11.56 4.37 -22.64
C ARG A 411 10.95 4.86 -23.96
N GLY A 412 9.63 5.09 -23.95
CA GLY A 412 8.88 5.52 -25.13
C GLY A 412 9.35 6.89 -25.65
N LYS A 413 9.42 7.03 -26.99
CA LYS A 413 9.89 8.24 -27.67
C LYS A 413 9.24 9.53 -27.16
N VAL A 414 7.91 9.53 -26.96
CA VAL A 414 7.16 10.69 -26.47
C VAL A 414 7.64 11.14 -25.08
N SER A 415 7.82 10.21 -24.14
CA SER A 415 8.28 10.55 -22.78
C SER A 415 9.74 11.00 -22.74
N ASN A 416 10.57 10.54 -23.68
CA ASN A 416 11.92 11.05 -23.88
C ASN A 416 11.86 12.48 -24.40
N ASP A 417 11.12 12.71 -25.49
CA ASP A 417 10.97 14.03 -26.11
C ASP A 417 10.39 15.05 -25.12
N GLU A 418 9.39 14.69 -24.31
CA GLU A 418 8.83 15.53 -23.24
C GLU A 418 9.87 15.92 -22.17
N THR A 419 10.72 14.97 -21.78
CA THR A 419 11.75 15.24 -20.76
C THR A 419 12.83 16.15 -21.33
N LEU A 420 13.28 15.89 -22.55
CA LEU A 420 14.28 16.70 -23.24
C LEU A 420 13.73 18.11 -23.50
N ALA A 421 12.48 18.23 -23.97
CA ALA A 421 11.81 19.51 -24.17
C ALA A 421 11.66 20.30 -22.86
N ARG A 422 11.22 19.65 -21.78
CA ARG A 422 11.11 20.28 -20.44
C ARG A 422 12.46 20.79 -19.94
N MET A 423 13.53 20.05 -20.20
CA MET A 423 14.89 20.41 -19.81
C MET A 423 15.59 21.31 -20.84
N ARG A 424 14.93 21.67 -21.94
CA ARG A 424 15.48 22.45 -23.06
C ARG A 424 16.75 21.84 -23.67
N ILE A 425 16.79 20.51 -23.75
CA ILE A 425 17.87 19.73 -24.33
C ILE A 425 17.50 19.41 -25.78
N VAL A 426 18.34 19.79 -26.74
CA VAL A 426 18.12 19.47 -28.16
C VAL A 426 18.69 18.08 -28.44
N PRO A 427 17.90 17.11 -28.95
CA PRO A 427 18.42 15.80 -29.34
C PRO A 427 19.54 15.98 -30.40
N GLY A 428 20.74 15.48 -30.11
CA GLY A 428 21.92 15.61 -30.98
C GLY A 428 22.83 16.83 -30.70
N SER A 429 22.49 17.67 -29.72
CA SER A 429 23.40 18.74 -29.25
C SER A 429 24.24 18.34 -28.02
N LEU A 430 24.12 17.09 -27.59
CA LEU A 430 24.95 16.49 -26.55
C LEU A 430 26.02 15.69 -27.31
N SER A 431 27.27 16.12 -27.20
CA SER A 431 28.44 15.54 -27.87
C SER A 431 28.73 14.13 -27.40
#